data_AF-A0A9E0PJR6-F1
#
_entry.id   AF-A0A9E0PJR6-F1
#
_cell.length_a   1.000
_cell.length_b   1.000
_cell.length_c   1.000
_cell.angle_alpha   90.00
_cell.angle_beta   90.00
_cell.angle_gamma   90.00
#
_symmetry.space_group_name_H-M   'P 1'
#
loop_
_entity.id
_entity.type
_entity.pdbx_description
1 polymer ?
#
loop_
_entity_poly.entity_id
_entity_poly.type
_entity_poly.pdbx_seq_one_letter_code
_entity_poly.pdbx_strand_id
1 'polypeptide(L)'
;MPCPRHEELSAYADQMMKPGERARFQKHLNVCPICQQQLEDLQALRQTLHALPSPTLGFDLASRLESQLQRQPQRRHRPWPALWGGSGWMPTGLTAGVALISGVWLGGLLLGGGTATVATPVQMVRVFDPVPPGGLCAAAELCRLSKGRP
;
A
#
# COMPACT_ATOMS: atom_id res chain seq x y z
N MET A 1 6.76 15.24 31.65
CA MET A 1 6.94 14.98 30.20
C MET A 1 5.67 15.40 29.49
N PRO A 2 5.74 16.06 28.33
CA PRO A 2 4.54 16.44 27.57
C PRO A 2 3.74 15.17 27.20
N CYS A 3 2.41 15.28 27.18
CA CYS A 3 1.56 14.19 26.71
C CYS A 3 1.80 13.94 25.21
N PRO A 4 1.78 12.67 24.76
CA PRO A 4 1.90 12.31 23.36
C PRO A 4 0.75 12.83 22.52
N ARG A 5 0.96 12.91 21.21
CA ARG A 5 -0.10 13.28 20.26
C ARG A 5 -1.09 12.14 20.10
N HIS A 6 -2.31 12.47 19.67
CA HIS A 6 -3.37 11.49 19.42
C HIS A 6 -2.96 10.41 18.38
N GLU A 7 -2.16 10.78 17.38
CA GLU A 7 -1.61 9.87 16.37
C GLU A 7 -0.78 8.74 17.00
N GLU A 8 0.01 9.05 18.03
CA GLU A 8 0.83 8.06 18.74
C GLU A 8 -0.03 7.14 19.60
N LEU A 9 -1.06 7.66 20.27
CA LEU A 9 -2.04 6.83 20.99
C LEU A 9 -2.71 5.80 20.05
N SER A 10 -3.16 6.26 18.89
CA SER A 10 -3.76 5.41 17.87
C SER A 10 -2.77 4.36 17.34
N ALA A 11 -1.55 4.78 16.96
CA ALA A 11 -0.52 3.86 16.49
C ALA A 11 -0.11 2.81 17.55
N TYR A 12 -0.15 3.17 18.84
CA TYR A 12 0.06 2.21 19.92
C TYR A 12 -1.07 1.18 20.03
N ALA A 13 -2.33 1.63 19.94
CA ALA A 13 -3.52 0.78 19.99
C ALA A 13 -3.60 -0.19 18.80
N ASP A 14 -3.19 0.26 17.62
CA ASP A 14 -3.18 -0.55 16.38
C ASP A 14 -1.90 -1.39 16.20
N GLN A 15 -1.00 -1.39 17.19
CA GLN A 15 0.27 -2.13 17.16
C GLN A 15 1.20 -1.73 15.99
N MET A 16 1.12 -0.48 15.53
CA MET A 16 1.89 0.04 14.38
C MET A 16 3.21 0.74 14.77
N MET A 17 3.55 0.78 16.06
CA MET A 17 4.80 1.36 16.54
C MET A 17 5.99 0.42 16.41
N LYS A 18 7.18 0.98 16.19
CA LYS A 18 8.44 0.22 16.28
C LYS A 18 8.68 -0.22 17.74
N PRO A 19 9.42 -1.33 17.98
CA PRO A 19 9.62 -1.87 19.33
C PRO A 19 10.19 -0.85 20.33
N GLY A 20 11.17 -0.03 19.90
CA GLY A 20 11.79 0.99 20.75
C GLY A 20 10.87 2.17 21.08
N GLU A 21 10.01 2.57 20.15
CA GLU A 21 9.00 3.62 20.35
C GLU A 21 7.91 3.12 21.31
N ARG A 22 7.43 1.89 21.10
CA ARG A 22 6.44 1.23 21.95
C ARG A 22 6.91 1.15 23.40
N ALA A 23 8.16 0.76 23.65
CA ALA A 23 8.71 0.68 25.01
C ALA A 23 8.77 2.05 25.71
N ARG A 24 9.11 3.13 24.97
CA ARG A 24 9.10 4.50 25.51
C ARG A 24 7.68 4.97 25.82
N PHE A 25 6.76 4.70 24.91
CA PHE A 25 5.36 5.04 25.06
C PHE A 25 4.73 4.32 26.27
N GLN A 26 5.06 3.04 26.46
CA GLN A 26 4.57 2.27 27.60
C GLN A 26 5.10 2.79 28.94
N LYS A 27 6.34 3.28 29.00
CA LYS A 27 6.85 3.99 30.19
C LYS A 27 6.05 5.26 30.49
N HIS A 28 5.62 6.01 29.47
CA HIS A 28 4.78 7.18 29.64
C HIS A 28 3.38 6.79 30.14
N LEU A 29 2.77 5.76 29.54
CA LEU A 29 1.47 5.25 29.98
C LEU A 29 1.48 4.89 31.46
N ASN A 30 2.54 4.29 31.99
CA ASN A 30 2.62 3.94 33.41
C ASN A 30 2.61 5.15 34.38
N VAL A 31 2.87 6.36 33.89
CA VAL A 31 2.98 7.57 34.71
C VAL A 31 1.82 8.54 34.47
N CYS A 32 1.19 8.52 33.30
CA CYS A 32 0.15 9.47 32.91
C CYS A 32 -1.25 8.82 32.91
N PRO A 33 -2.11 9.10 33.91
CA PRO A 33 -3.46 8.53 33.97
C PRO A 33 -4.38 9.04 32.85
N ILE A 34 -4.14 10.26 32.34
CA ILE A 34 -4.94 10.83 31.24
C ILE A 34 -4.77 10.02 29.96
N CYS A 35 -3.52 9.66 29.63
CA CYS A 35 -3.24 8.84 28.45
C CYS A 35 -3.67 7.38 28.62
N GLN A 36 -3.70 6.86 29.85
CA GLN A 36 -4.31 5.56 30.14
C GLN A 36 -5.82 5.59 29.85
N GLN A 37 -6.54 6.58 30.39
CA GLN A 37 -7.98 6.72 30.16
C GLN A 37 -8.31 6.83 28.67
N GLN A 38 -7.58 7.67 27.93
CA GLN A 38 -7.78 7.81 26.48
C GLN A 38 -7.53 6.51 25.71
N LEU A 39 -6.57 5.70 26.14
CA LEU A 39 -6.31 4.40 25.55
C LEU A 39 -7.43 3.40 25.85
N GLU A 40 -7.95 3.41 27.07
CA GLU A 40 -9.11 2.58 27.48
C GLU A 40 -10.35 2.93 26.67
N ASP A 41 -10.65 4.22 26.48
CA ASP A 41 -11.77 4.71 25.67
C ASP A 41 -11.66 4.21 24.21
N LEU A 42 -10.47 4.29 23.62
CA LEU A 42 -10.21 3.76 22.26
C LEU A 42 -10.40 2.24 22.19
N GLN A 43 -9.95 1.51 23.20
CA GLN A 43 -10.11 0.05 23.26
C GLN A 43 -11.58 -0.35 23.43
N ALA A 44 -12.34 0.35 24.26
CA ALA A 44 -13.77 0.13 24.44
C ALA A 44 -14.56 0.38 23.15
N LEU A 45 -14.23 1.46 22.44
CA LEU A 45 -14.82 1.74 21.12
C LEU A 45 -14.50 0.64 20.12
N ARG A 46 -13.24 0.19 20.06
CA ARG A 46 -12.83 -0.92 19.19
C ARG A 46 -13.58 -2.22 19.51
N GLN A 47 -13.77 -2.55 20.78
CA GLN A 47 -14.55 -3.73 21.18
C GLN A 47 -16.01 -3.62 20.74
N THR A 48 -16.61 -2.45 20.90
CA THR A 48 -18.00 -2.18 20.46
C THR A 48 -18.14 -2.36 18.95
N LEU A 49 -17.17 -1.88 18.17
CA LEU A 49 -17.15 -2.06 16.72
C LEU A 49 -16.97 -3.54 16.32
N HIS A 50 -16.15 -4.31 17.04
CA HIS A 50 -16.00 -5.74 16.77
C HIS A 50 -17.24 -6.56 17.16
N ALA A 51 -18.07 -6.06 18.07
CA ALA A 51 -19.32 -6.72 18.47
C ALA A 51 -20.46 -6.54 17.45
N LEU A 52 -20.27 -5.68 16.44
CA LEU A 52 -21.24 -5.53 15.35
C LEU A 52 -21.39 -6.86 14.58
N PRO A 53 -22.62 -7.20 14.14
CA PRO A 53 -22.85 -8.41 13.37
C PRO A 53 -22.06 -8.35 12.06
N SER A 54 -21.30 -9.40 11.77
CA SER A 54 -20.60 -9.52 10.49
C SER A 54 -21.62 -9.72 9.36
N PRO A 55 -21.50 -8.98 8.25
CA PRO A 55 -22.38 -9.19 7.11
C PRO A 55 -22.19 -10.60 6.56
N THR A 56 -23.29 -11.31 6.32
CA THR A 56 -23.26 -12.61 5.67
C THR A 56 -22.91 -12.44 4.20
N LEU A 57 -21.86 -13.12 3.74
CA LEU A 57 -21.54 -13.20 2.32
C LEU A 57 -22.63 -14.05 1.65
N GLY A 58 -23.33 -13.51 0.65
CA GLY A 58 -24.42 -14.20 -0.07
C GLY A 58 -23.95 -15.34 -0.98
N PHE A 59 -22.71 -15.78 -0.83
CA PHE A 59 -22.08 -16.87 -1.57
C PHE A 59 -20.94 -17.45 -0.71
N ASP A 60 -20.56 -18.69 -1.02
CA ASP A 60 -19.46 -19.36 -0.34
C ASP A 60 -18.11 -18.83 -0.84
N LEU A 61 -17.56 -17.85 -0.09
CA LEU A 61 -16.23 -17.29 -0.33
C LEU A 61 -15.13 -18.30 0.02
N ALA A 62 -15.34 -19.17 1.00
CA ALA A 62 -14.32 -20.09 1.49
C ALA A 62 -13.91 -21.08 0.40
N SER A 63 -14.88 -21.74 -0.26
CA SER A 63 -14.58 -22.68 -1.36
C SER A 63 -13.91 -21.99 -2.55
N ARG A 64 -14.30 -20.75 -2.88
CA ARG A 64 -13.63 -19.98 -3.94
C ARG A 64 -12.19 -19.64 -3.56
N LEU A 65 -11.95 -19.21 -2.33
CA LEU A 65 -10.62 -18.85 -1.86
C LEU A 65 -9.69 -20.06 -1.76
N GLU A 66 -10.18 -21.20 -1.27
CA GLU A 66 -9.44 -22.46 -1.23
C GLU A 66 -8.98 -22.87 -2.63
N SER A 67 -9.87 -22.78 -3.62
CA SER A 67 -9.53 -23.07 -5.01
C SER A 67 -8.45 -22.14 -5.57
N GLN A 68 -8.41 -20.88 -5.13
CA GLN A 68 -7.39 -19.91 -5.55
C GLN A 68 -6.05 -20.09 -4.81
N LEU A 69 -6.09 -20.40 -3.51
CA LEU A 69 -4.90 -20.66 -2.70
C LEU A 69 -4.20 -21.94 -3.14
N GLN A 70 -4.96 -23.00 -3.45
CA GLN A 70 -4.40 -24.23 -4.03
C GLN A 70 -3.85 -24.02 -5.45
N ARG A 71 -4.50 -23.14 -6.22
CA ARG A 71 -4.04 -22.78 -7.57
C ARG A 71 -2.85 -21.85 -7.57
N GLN A 72 -2.54 -21.16 -6.47
CA GLN A 72 -1.33 -20.36 -6.40
C GLN A 72 -0.17 -21.34 -6.50
N PRO A 73 0.51 -21.45 -7.67
CA PRO A 73 1.61 -22.37 -7.76
C PRO A 73 2.59 -21.86 -6.71
N GLN A 74 2.98 -22.73 -5.76
CA GLN A 74 4.13 -22.47 -4.92
C GLN A 74 5.16 -21.88 -5.86
N ARG A 75 5.53 -20.60 -5.66
CA ARG A 75 6.54 -19.94 -6.47
C ARG A 75 7.76 -20.84 -6.33
N ARG A 76 7.90 -21.79 -7.25
CA ARG A 76 9.06 -22.66 -7.33
C ARG A 76 10.16 -21.64 -7.46
N HIS A 77 10.94 -21.49 -6.40
CA HIS A 77 12.21 -20.84 -6.47
C HIS A 77 12.90 -21.53 -7.62
N ARG A 78 12.85 -20.92 -8.81
CA ARG A 78 13.50 -21.42 -9.99
C ARG A 78 14.96 -21.41 -9.56
N PRO A 79 15.60 -22.58 -9.36
CA PRO A 79 16.99 -22.57 -8.97
C PRO A 79 17.69 -21.83 -10.10
N TRP A 80 18.21 -20.65 -9.77
CA TRP A 80 19.02 -19.89 -10.70
C TRP A 80 20.12 -20.85 -11.14
N PRO A 81 20.27 -21.15 -12.46
CA PRO A 81 21.36 -22.02 -12.88
C PRO A 81 22.65 -21.42 -12.33
N ALA A 82 23.32 -22.19 -11.49
CA ALA A 82 24.55 -21.84 -10.83
C ALA A 82 25.63 -21.67 -11.90
N LEU A 83 25.68 -20.48 -12.51
CA LEU A 83 26.67 -20.10 -13.51
C LEU A 83 28.06 -19.89 -12.88
N TRP A 84 28.25 -20.30 -11.62
CA TRP A 84 29.42 -20.09 -10.76
C TRP A 84 29.92 -21.40 -10.13
N GLY A 85 29.62 -22.55 -10.76
CA GLY A 85 30.05 -23.86 -10.29
C GLY A 85 30.75 -24.65 -11.39
N GLY A 86 32.00 -24.30 -11.69
CA GLY A 86 32.84 -25.15 -12.54
C GLY A 86 33.78 -24.38 -13.45
N SER A 87 35.00 -24.17 -12.96
CA SER A 87 36.26 -24.40 -13.67
C SER A 87 36.12 -24.87 -15.13
N GLY A 88 35.91 -23.91 -16.03
CA GLY A 88 35.93 -24.13 -17.46
C GLY A 88 36.28 -22.82 -18.12
N TRP A 89 37.57 -22.54 -18.28
CA TRP A 89 38.07 -21.56 -19.23
C TRP A 89 37.55 -21.95 -20.61
N MET A 90 36.40 -21.41 -20.99
CA MET A 90 35.95 -21.31 -22.37
C MET A 90 35.74 -19.84 -22.68
N PRO A 91 36.19 -19.33 -23.84
CA PRO A 91 36.13 -17.92 -24.16
C PRO A 91 34.72 -17.55 -24.64
N THR A 92 33.74 -17.64 -23.75
CA THR A 92 32.39 -17.07 -23.93
C THR A 92 32.37 -15.58 -23.57
N GLY A 93 33.51 -14.89 -23.67
CA GLY A 93 33.60 -13.43 -23.50
C GLY A 93 33.10 -12.64 -24.73
N LEU A 94 33.11 -13.24 -25.92
CA LEU A 94 32.75 -12.53 -27.15
C LEU A 94 31.24 -12.39 -27.37
N THR A 95 30.39 -13.25 -26.79
CA THR A 95 28.93 -13.18 -26.99
C THR A 95 28.26 -12.19 -26.05
N ALA A 96 28.73 -12.06 -24.80
CA ALA A 96 28.17 -11.09 -23.85
C ALA A 96 28.51 -9.63 -24.23
N GLY A 97 29.70 -9.38 -24.77
CA GLY A 97 30.11 -8.05 -25.21
C GLY A 97 29.26 -7.51 -26.36
N VAL A 98 28.97 -8.35 -27.36
CA VAL A 98 28.16 -7.96 -28.53
C VAL A 98 26.72 -7.62 -28.13
N ALA A 99 26.13 -8.32 -27.16
CA ALA A 99 24.78 -8.03 -26.68
C ALA A 99 24.68 -6.70 -25.91
N LEU A 100 25.69 -6.35 -25.09
CA LEU A 100 25.71 -5.07 -24.40
C LEU A 100 25.95 -3.90 -25.35
N ILE A 101 26.85 -4.07 -26.33
CA ILE A 101 27.14 -3.03 -27.34
C ILE A 101 25.91 -2.78 -28.22
N SER A 102 25.24 -3.84 -28.69
CA SER A 102 24.03 -3.68 -29.51
C SER A 102 22.87 -3.09 -28.70
N GLY A 103 22.71 -3.48 -27.44
CA GLY A 103 21.71 -2.92 -26.53
C GLY A 103 21.92 -1.43 -26.24
N VAL A 104 23.16 -1.02 -25.94
CA VAL A 104 23.51 0.40 -25.73
C VAL A 104 23.32 1.21 -27.00
N TRP A 105 23.71 0.67 -28.16
CA TRP A 105 23.57 1.36 -29.44
C TRP A 105 22.11 1.52 -29.88
N LEU A 106 21.28 0.46 -29.75
CA LEU A 106 19.84 0.55 -29.99
C LEU A 106 19.14 1.49 -28.99
N GLY A 107 19.51 1.39 -27.71
CA GLY A 107 18.97 2.26 -26.67
C GLY A 107 19.29 3.73 -26.92
N GLY A 108 20.51 4.02 -27.37
CA GLY A 108 20.93 5.36 -27.79
C GLY A 108 20.18 5.89 -29.01
N LEU A 109 19.88 5.04 -30.00
CA LEU A 109 19.02 5.41 -31.14
C LEU A 109 17.57 5.68 -30.73
N LEU A 110 17.02 4.91 -29.79
CA LEU A 110 15.67 5.09 -29.25
C LEU A 110 15.53 6.34 -28.37
N LEU A 111 16.57 6.70 -27.61
CA LEU A 111 16.59 7.92 -26.80
C LEU A 111 16.99 9.17 -27.60
N GLY A 112 17.90 9.03 -28.58
CA GLY A 112 18.40 10.12 -29.43
C GLY A 112 17.47 10.45 -30.61
N GLY A 113 16.65 9.49 -31.04
CA GLY A 113 15.51 9.72 -31.94
C GLY A 113 14.38 10.37 -31.17
N GLY A 114 14.46 11.69 -30.99
CA GLY A 114 13.53 12.56 -30.26
C GLY A 114 12.15 11.95 -30.00
N THR A 115 11.99 11.36 -28.82
CA THR A 115 10.67 11.04 -28.31
C THR A 115 10.09 12.35 -27.81
N ALA A 116 9.22 12.94 -28.64
CA ALA A 116 8.11 13.70 -28.12
C ALA A 116 7.48 12.81 -27.04
N THR A 117 7.70 13.17 -25.77
CA THR A 117 7.03 12.53 -24.66
C THR A 117 5.55 12.77 -24.88
N VAL A 118 4.87 11.81 -25.51
CA VAL A 118 3.42 11.73 -25.41
C VAL A 118 3.18 11.39 -23.96
N ALA A 119 3.04 12.44 -23.15
CA ALA A 119 2.51 12.35 -21.81
C ALA A 119 1.16 11.66 -21.96
N THR A 120 1.12 10.36 -21.70
CA THR A 120 -0.14 9.67 -21.51
C THR A 120 -0.72 10.31 -20.27
N PRO A 121 -1.85 11.05 -20.37
CA PRO A 121 -2.47 11.56 -19.17
C PRO A 121 -2.90 10.34 -18.38
N VAL A 122 -2.23 10.11 -17.25
CA VAL A 122 -2.68 9.16 -16.24
C VAL A 122 -4.04 9.67 -15.80
N GLN A 123 -5.11 9.07 -16.34
CA GLN A 123 -6.44 9.28 -15.79
C GLN A 123 -6.44 8.61 -14.42
N MET A 124 -6.05 9.36 -13.40
CA MET A 124 -6.32 9.01 -12.03
C MET A 124 -7.83 8.82 -11.93
N VAL A 125 -8.25 7.56 -11.77
CA VAL A 125 -9.61 7.24 -11.38
C VAL A 125 -9.83 7.90 -10.02
N ARG A 126 -10.59 8.98 -10.01
CA ARG A 126 -11.00 9.72 -8.82
C ARG A 126 -12.04 8.90 -8.06
N VAL A 127 -11.57 7.88 -7.34
CA VAL A 127 -12.41 6.97 -6.53
C VAL A 127 -13.11 7.70 -5.38
N PHE A 128 -12.63 8.88 -4.99
CA PHE A 128 -13.15 9.66 -3.86
C PHE A 128 -13.54 11.09 -4.23
N ASP A 129 -13.98 11.34 -5.46
CA ASP A 129 -14.69 12.61 -5.72
C ASP A 129 -16.07 12.57 -5.03
N PRO A 130 -16.50 13.65 -4.36
CA PRO A 130 -17.76 13.71 -3.61
C PRO A 130 -19.01 13.67 -4.50
N VAL A 131 -18.83 13.60 -5.83
CA VAL A 131 -19.89 13.57 -6.84
C VAL A 131 -19.88 12.19 -7.50
N PRO A 132 -20.85 11.31 -7.21
CA PRO A 132 -20.92 10.00 -7.85
C PRO A 132 -21.17 10.16 -9.37
N PRO A 133 -20.67 9.24 -10.22
CA PRO A 133 -21.03 9.22 -11.62
C PRO A 133 -22.55 9.02 -11.74
N GLY A 134 -23.25 10.00 -12.33
CA GLY A 134 -24.72 10.06 -12.39
C GLY A 134 -25.36 11.15 -11.52
N GLY A 135 -24.58 11.93 -10.76
CA GLY A 135 -25.07 13.11 -10.06
C GLY A 135 -25.49 14.22 -11.03
N LEU A 136 -26.61 14.88 -10.74
CA LEU A 136 -27.11 16.03 -11.52
C LEU A 136 -26.27 17.31 -11.33
N CYS A 137 -25.34 17.34 -10.37
CA CYS A 137 -24.47 18.48 -10.12
C CYS A 137 -23.12 18.31 -10.85
N ALA A 138 -22.74 19.31 -11.65
CA ALA A 138 -21.46 19.34 -12.35
C ALA A 138 -20.25 19.68 -11.43
N ALA A 139 -20.48 20.27 -10.24
CA ALA A 139 -19.44 20.58 -9.25
C ALA A 139 -20.05 20.73 -7.84
N ALA A 140 -19.28 20.39 -6.79
CA ALA A 140 -19.72 20.45 -5.39
C ALA A 140 -20.10 21.86 -4.91
N GLU A 141 -19.48 22.89 -5.49
CA GLU A 141 -19.75 24.31 -5.17
C GLU A 141 -21.16 24.77 -5.62
N LEU A 142 -21.78 24.06 -6.58
CA LEU A 142 -23.11 24.40 -7.10
C LEU A 142 -24.25 23.83 -6.24
N CYS A 143 -24.01 22.76 -5.48
CA CYS A 143 -25.03 22.16 -4.61
C CYS A 143 -25.04 22.75 -3.19
N ARG A 144 -24.09 23.64 -2.84
CA ARG A 144 -24.16 24.42 -1.60
C ARG A 144 -25.17 25.56 -1.80
N LEU A 145 -26.45 25.24 -1.67
CA LEU A 145 -27.46 26.23 -1.35
C LEU A 145 -27.01 26.93 -0.05
N SER A 146 -26.53 28.17 -0.19
CA SER A 146 -26.29 29.10 0.90
C SER A 146 -27.58 29.23 1.71
N LYS A 147 -27.70 28.44 2.79
CA LYS A 147 -28.74 28.64 3.79
C LYS A 147 -28.37 29.87 4.60
N GLY A 148 -28.86 31.01 4.14
CA GLY A 148 -28.74 32.26 4.86
C GLY A 148 -29.06 33.45 3.98
N ARG A 149 -30.29 33.94 4.07
CA ARG A 149 -30.59 35.34 4.40
C ARG A 149 -31.94 35.37 5.15
N PRO A 150 -32.10 36.22 6.18
CA PRO A 150 -33.42 36.52 6.73
C PRO A 150 -34.31 37.18 5.68
#